data_AF-A0A2M9I9K7-F1
#
_entry.id   AF-A0A2M9I9K7-F1
#
_cell.length_a   1.000
_cell.length_b   1.000
_cell.length_c   1.000
_cell.angle_alpha   90.00
_cell.angle_beta   90.00
_cell.angle_gamma   90.00
#
_symmetry.space_group_name_H-M   'P 1'
#
loop_
_entity.id
_entity.type
_entity.pdbx_description
1 polymer ?
#
loop_
_entity_poly.entity_id
_entity_poly.type
_entity_poly.pdbx_seq_one_letter_code
_entity_poly.pdbx_strand_id
1 'polypeptide(L)'
;MPFNPGEQVYFGGEGAVVLEDHGDGGYLISSGQAQLPIVVPADTLEDAQRKPAAKRLFTPTPPHLLSVDDFLDDPDEVRKIALSVGYHADSQYFKGLRSDHRFLWPGLREEFSRLLGTPVTEWLGHNANGVFQQTAHDDPLVWHHDAQSYAAAIYLNPNPPAGAGTSFWRDRIHGCRRAPTHPLEAARLGSSEAVEAARSVVYDPYNLEHEDNWELIESISGQYNRLVIWDAKLMHSATSYEHFAGEHGTHRLVQLFFFDIDV
;
A
#
# COMPACT_ATOMS: atom_id res chain seq x y z
N MET A 1 33.34 -24.30 16.91
CA MET A 1 34.59 -23.77 17.51
C MET A 1 34.35 -22.30 17.73
N PRO A 2 34.84 -21.71 18.83
CA PRO A 2 34.61 -20.29 19.09
C PRO A 2 35.20 -19.44 17.96
N PHE A 3 34.49 -18.37 17.61
CA PHE A 3 34.97 -17.43 16.59
C PHE A 3 36.03 -16.49 17.19
N ASN A 4 37.02 -16.10 16.40
CA ASN A 4 38.12 -15.26 16.86
C ASN A 4 37.90 -13.80 16.45
N PRO A 5 38.37 -12.81 17.24
CA PRO A 5 38.45 -11.42 16.78
C PRO A 5 39.17 -11.31 15.42
N GLY A 6 38.57 -10.60 14.48
CA GLY A 6 39.01 -10.47 13.08
C GLY A 6 38.49 -11.55 12.14
N GLU A 7 37.83 -12.60 12.65
CA GLU A 7 37.27 -13.66 11.83
C GLU A 7 36.11 -13.16 10.96
N GLN A 8 36.15 -13.52 9.68
CA GLN A 8 35.06 -13.26 8.74
C GLN A 8 33.94 -14.27 8.98
N VAL A 9 32.76 -13.78 9.29
CA VAL A 9 31.57 -14.57 9.56
C VAL A 9 30.41 -14.07 8.71
N TYR A 10 29.35 -14.87 8.63
CA TYR A 10 28.11 -14.49 7.95
C TYR A 10 27.02 -14.18 8.96
N PHE A 11 26.35 -13.04 8.83
CA PHE A 11 25.18 -12.74 9.64
C PHE A 11 24.17 -11.94 8.85
N GLY A 12 22.93 -12.41 8.88
CA GLY A 12 21.80 -11.66 8.36
C GLY A 12 21.73 -11.50 6.85
N GLY A 13 22.43 -12.34 6.09
CA GLY A 13 22.48 -12.22 4.63
C GLY A 13 23.65 -11.37 4.13
N GLU A 14 24.58 -10.98 5.01
CA GLU A 14 25.77 -10.21 4.65
C GLU A 14 27.02 -10.73 5.38
N GLY A 15 28.19 -10.41 4.82
CA GLY A 15 29.48 -10.65 5.47
C GLY A 15 29.66 -9.72 6.67
N ALA A 16 30.21 -10.27 7.74
CA ALA A 16 30.46 -9.59 9.00
C ALA A 16 31.84 -9.97 9.55
N VAL A 17 32.33 -9.19 10.51
CA VAL A 17 33.61 -9.42 11.17
C VAL A 17 33.39 -9.50 12.67
N VAL A 18 33.94 -10.53 13.31
CA VAL A 18 33.95 -10.64 14.77
C VAL A 18 34.90 -9.59 15.34
N LEU A 19 34.42 -8.73 16.21
CA LEU A 19 35.20 -7.72 16.89
C LEU A 19 35.70 -8.22 18.23
N GLU A 20 34.83 -8.87 19.01
CA GLU A 20 35.18 -9.41 20.33
C GLU A 20 34.29 -10.62 20.68
N ASP A 21 34.84 -11.53 21.50
CA ASP A 21 34.05 -12.50 22.25
C ASP A 21 33.62 -11.82 23.55
N HIS A 22 32.31 -11.70 23.77
CA HIS A 22 31.75 -10.98 24.90
C HIS A 22 31.75 -11.83 26.19
N GLY A 23 32.13 -13.12 26.12
CA GLY A 23 32.36 -14.01 27.27
C GLY A 23 31.10 -14.48 27.99
N ASP A 24 29.92 -13.95 27.64
CA ASP A 24 28.60 -14.32 28.14
C ASP A 24 27.82 -15.20 27.15
N GLY A 25 28.51 -15.76 26.16
CA GLY A 25 27.91 -16.57 25.09
C GLY A 25 27.46 -15.74 23.88
N GLY A 26 27.88 -14.48 23.76
CA GLY A 26 27.70 -13.66 22.57
C GLY A 26 29.01 -13.20 21.93
N TYR A 27 28.93 -12.80 20.65
CA TYR A 27 30.01 -12.15 19.92
C TYR A 27 29.58 -10.76 19.49
N LEU A 28 30.45 -9.77 19.67
CA LEU A 28 30.28 -8.47 19.01
C LEU A 28 30.73 -8.63 17.57
N ILE A 29 29.85 -8.34 16.61
CA ILE A 29 30.17 -8.37 15.19
C ILE A 29 29.88 -7.02 14.55
N SER A 30 30.62 -6.66 13.50
CA SER A 30 30.31 -5.54 12.61
C SER A 30 29.86 -6.10 11.26
N SER A 31 28.73 -5.63 10.75
CA SER A 31 28.15 -6.08 9.48
C SER A 31 27.63 -4.91 8.63
N GLY A 32 27.59 -5.11 7.32
CA GLY A 32 27.05 -4.19 6.33
C GLY A 32 27.81 -2.87 6.17
N GLN A 33 27.26 -1.98 5.34
CA GLN A 33 27.92 -0.71 4.97
C GLN A 33 28.12 0.26 6.14
N ALA A 34 27.20 0.26 7.10
CA ALA A 34 27.28 1.15 8.26
C ALA A 34 28.29 0.68 9.32
N GLN A 35 28.75 -0.57 9.24
CA GLN A 35 29.71 -1.17 10.19
C GLN A 35 29.31 -0.98 11.66
N LEU A 36 28.00 -1.05 11.94
CA LEU A 36 27.50 -0.88 13.30
C LEU A 36 27.73 -2.17 14.09
N PRO A 37 28.34 -2.08 15.29
CA PRO A 37 28.59 -3.26 16.12
C PRO A 37 27.28 -3.74 16.74
N ILE A 38 27.04 -5.06 16.70
CA ILE A 38 25.89 -5.72 17.33
C ILE A 38 26.36 -6.97 18.08
N VAL A 39 25.74 -7.25 19.22
CA VAL A 39 25.99 -8.50 19.96
C VAL A 39 25.04 -9.58 19.44
N VAL A 40 25.60 -10.71 19.01
CA VAL A 40 24.85 -11.87 18.49
C VAL A 40 25.16 -13.10 19.35
N PRO A 41 24.15 -13.85 19.83
CA PRO A 41 24.38 -15.10 20.55
C PRO A 41 25.18 -16.10 19.73
N ALA A 42 26.08 -16.84 20.38
CA ALA A 42 26.99 -17.81 19.76
C ALA A 42 26.24 -18.82 18.88
N ASP A 43 25.19 -19.46 19.39
CA ASP A 43 24.39 -20.43 18.64
C ASP A 43 23.73 -19.81 17.40
N THR A 44 23.31 -18.55 17.50
CA THR A 44 22.72 -17.82 16.37
C THR A 44 23.75 -17.53 15.28
N LEU A 45 24.96 -17.13 15.67
CA LEU A 45 26.05 -16.88 14.74
C LEU A 45 26.55 -18.19 14.11
N GLU A 46 26.66 -19.28 14.88
CA GLU A 46 26.98 -20.61 14.36
C GLU A 46 25.95 -21.11 13.34
N ASP A 47 24.67 -20.99 13.66
CA ASP A 47 23.59 -21.36 12.74
C ASP A 47 23.58 -20.50 11.48
N ALA A 48 23.93 -19.21 11.59
CA ALA A 48 24.06 -18.32 10.45
C ALA A 48 25.15 -18.78 9.48
N GLN A 49 26.23 -19.42 9.95
CA GLN A 49 27.27 -19.98 9.08
C GLN A 49 26.80 -21.21 8.29
N ARG A 50 25.75 -21.89 8.76
CA ARG A 50 25.19 -23.10 8.14
C ARG A 50 24.05 -22.80 7.17
N LYS A 51 23.46 -21.60 7.24
CA LYS A 51 22.36 -21.19 6.37
C LYS A 51 22.91 -20.75 5.00
N PRO A 52 22.23 -21.07 3.89
CA PRO A 52 22.63 -20.57 2.59
C PRO A 52 22.61 -19.03 2.60
N ALA A 53 23.64 -18.43 2.00
CA ALA A 53 23.83 -16.98 1.94
C ALA A 53 22.61 -16.19 1.43
N ALA A 54 21.69 -16.82 0.69
CA ALA A 54 20.55 -16.15 0.09
C ALA A 54 19.50 -15.57 1.07
N LYS A 55 19.45 -15.99 2.34
CA LYS A 55 18.39 -15.53 3.26
C LYS A 55 18.80 -14.22 3.95
N ARG A 56 18.33 -13.10 3.40
CA ARG A 56 18.47 -11.75 3.97
C ARG A 56 17.63 -11.58 5.23
N LEU A 57 18.03 -10.67 6.13
CA LEU A 57 17.20 -10.24 7.27
C LEU A 57 15.92 -9.53 6.82
N PHE A 58 16.03 -8.73 5.77
CA PHE A 58 14.92 -7.94 5.23
C PHE A 58 14.48 -8.48 3.88
N THR A 59 13.18 -8.60 3.70
CA THR A 59 12.59 -8.87 2.38
C THR A 59 12.54 -7.55 1.59
N PRO A 60 13.16 -7.45 0.41
CA PRO A 60 13.17 -6.22 -0.39
C PRO A 60 11.85 -6.09 -1.16
N THR A 61 10.75 -5.86 -0.46
CA THR A 61 9.42 -5.66 -1.06
C THR A 61 8.99 -4.20 -0.91
N PRO A 62 8.42 -3.59 -1.97
CA PRO A 62 7.78 -2.29 -1.86
C PRO A 62 6.70 -2.27 -0.77
N PRO A 63 6.47 -1.13 -0.11
CA PRO A 63 5.47 -1.02 0.94
C PRO A 63 4.07 -1.22 0.36
N HIS A 64 3.25 -2.07 0.99
CA HIS A 64 1.86 -2.26 0.57
C HIS A 64 0.96 -1.04 0.87
N LEU A 65 1.39 -0.16 1.77
CA LEU A 65 0.74 1.11 2.08
C LEU A 65 1.83 2.14 2.43
N LEU A 66 1.76 3.31 1.80
CA LEU A 66 2.65 4.44 2.03
C LEU A 66 1.81 5.71 2.15
N SER A 67 2.16 6.55 3.13
CA SER A 67 1.55 7.87 3.35
C SER A 67 2.62 8.95 3.30
N VAL A 68 2.33 10.04 2.60
CA VAL A 68 3.18 11.23 2.54
C VAL A 68 2.30 12.44 2.81
N ASP A 69 2.53 13.09 3.95
CA ASP A 69 1.92 14.38 4.27
C ASP A 69 2.64 15.51 3.52
N ASP A 70 1.92 16.60 3.28
CA ASP A 70 2.42 17.79 2.57
C ASP A 70 3.07 17.45 1.21
N PHE A 71 2.41 16.58 0.43
CA PHE A 71 2.97 16.02 -0.80
C PHE A 71 3.16 17.04 -1.93
N LEU A 72 2.15 17.88 -2.17
CA LEU A 72 2.22 18.95 -3.16
C LEU A 72 2.80 20.21 -2.51
N ASP A 73 3.66 20.92 -3.22
CA ASP A 73 4.22 22.19 -2.74
C ASP A 73 3.15 23.31 -2.70
N ASP A 74 2.28 23.36 -3.72
CA ASP A 74 1.09 24.22 -3.76
C ASP A 74 -0.18 23.38 -3.97
N PRO A 75 -0.76 22.81 -2.89
CA PRO A 75 -2.01 22.03 -3.00
C PRO A 75 -3.22 22.89 -3.37
N ASP A 76 -3.18 24.20 -3.09
CA ASP A 76 -4.28 25.13 -3.37
C ASP A 76 -4.40 25.38 -4.88
N GLU A 77 -3.29 25.47 -5.61
CA GLU A 77 -3.28 25.56 -7.07
C GLU A 77 -3.89 24.30 -7.71
N VAL A 78 -3.46 23.12 -7.28
CA VAL A 78 -4.00 21.83 -7.76
C VAL A 78 -5.49 21.72 -7.48
N ARG A 79 -5.91 22.08 -6.27
CA ARG A 79 -7.33 22.09 -5.88
C ARG A 79 -8.14 23.07 -6.71
N LYS A 80 -7.62 24.27 -6.98
CA LYS A 80 -8.29 25.27 -7.82
C LYS A 80 -8.49 24.74 -9.24
N ILE A 81 -7.51 24.05 -9.80
CA ILE A 81 -7.63 23.38 -11.10
C ILE A 81 -8.73 22.32 -11.04
N ALA A 82 -8.68 21.43 -10.04
CA ALA A 82 -9.67 20.36 -9.86
C ALA A 82 -11.11 20.88 -9.81
N LEU A 83 -11.35 22.02 -9.15
CA LEU A 83 -12.68 22.62 -9.05
C LEU A 83 -13.14 23.37 -10.32
N SER A 84 -12.25 23.57 -11.30
CA SER A 84 -12.53 24.37 -12.50
C SER A 84 -12.83 23.56 -13.77
N VAL A 85 -12.68 22.24 -13.71
CA VAL A 85 -12.75 21.36 -14.89
C VAL A 85 -14.13 20.68 -15.02
N GLY A 86 -14.39 20.12 -16.20
CA GLY A 86 -15.60 19.32 -16.46
C GLY A 86 -15.57 17.95 -15.78
N TYR A 87 -16.75 17.46 -15.42
CA TYR A 87 -16.96 16.19 -14.74
C TYR A 87 -18.14 15.43 -15.35
N HIS A 88 -18.07 14.11 -15.33
CA HIS A 88 -19.16 13.21 -15.71
C HIS A 88 -19.34 12.06 -14.70
N ALA A 89 -20.55 11.50 -14.69
CA ALA A 89 -20.88 10.29 -13.94
C ALA A 89 -20.92 9.09 -14.89
N ASP A 90 -20.47 7.93 -14.42
CA ASP A 90 -20.64 6.65 -15.10
C ASP A 90 -20.74 5.53 -14.06
N SER A 91 -21.97 5.23 -13.64
CA SER A 91 -22.26 4.29 -12.55
C SER A 91 -21.89 2.84 -12.87
N GLN A 92 -21.61 2.51 -14.14
CA GLN A 92 -21.11 1.20 -14.52
C GLN A 92 -19.65 0.99 -14.10
N TYR A 93 -18.86 2.06 -14.05
CA TYR A 93 -17.41 1.98 -13.83
C TYR A 93 -16.93 2.69 -12.57
N PHE A 94 -17.64 3.70 -12.07
CA PHE A 94 -17.26 4.42 -10.85
C PHE A 94 -18.44 5.12 -10.17
N LYS A 95 -18.29 5.40 -8.87
CA LYS A 95 -19.25 6.19 -8.10
C LYS A 95 -18.86 7.67 -8.09
N GLY A 96 -19.86 8.54 -7.88
CA GLY A 96 -19.71 9.98 -7.98
C GLY A 96 -19.34 10.46 -9.38
N LEU A 97 -18.49 11.48 -9.43
CA LEU A 97 -18.08 12.17 -10.64
C LEU A 97 -16.57 12.04 -10.86
N ARG A 98 -16.13 11.90 -12.12
CA ARG A 98 -14.72 11.99 -12.50
C ARG A 98 -14.49 13.10 -13.50
N SER A 99 -13.31 13.71 -13.43
CA SER A 99 -12.94 14.76 -14.39
C SER A 99 -12.84 14.20 -15.80
N ASP A 100 -13.21 15.00 -16.79
CA ASP A 100 -13.20 14.59 -18.22
C ASP A 100 -11.77 14.36 -18.76
N HIS A 101 -10.77 14.89 -18.05
CA HIS A 101 -9.37 14.81 -18.41
C HIS A 101 -8.54 14.23 -17.26
N ARG A 102 -7.40 13.63 -17.64
CA ARG A 102 -6.35 13.20 -16.70
C ARG A 102 -5.40 14.36 -16.47
N PHE A 103 -4.91 14.47 -15.24
CA PHE A 103 -3.91 15.44 -14.82
C PHE A 103 -2.70 14.66 -14.31
N LEU A 104 -1.68 14.54 -15.15
CA LEU A 104 -0.43 13.88 -14.79
C LEU A 104 0.66 14.95 -14.77
N TRP A 105 0.95 15.49 -13.57
CA TRP A 105 1.92 16.56 -13.38
C TRP A 105 3.34 16.11 -13.75
N PRO A 106 4.20 17.03 -14.22
CA PRO A 106 5.60 16.71 -14.48
C PRO A 106 6.28 16.12 -13.23
N GLY A 107 6.98 15.00 -13.39
CA GLY A 107 7.73 14.36 -12.31
C GLY A 107 6.93 13.40 -11.41
N LEU A 108 5.60 13.29 -11.55
CA LEU A 108 4.81 12.40 -10.67
C LEU A 108 5.25 10.94 -10.73
N ARG A 109 5.52 10.41 -11.92
CA ARG A 109 5.90 9.01 -12.11
C ARG A 109 7.25 8.73 -11.44
N GLU A 110 8.20 9.63 -11.63
CA GLU A 110 9.54 9.57 -11.03
C GLU A 110 9.46 9.67 -9.51
N GLU A 111 8.60 10.56 -9.01
CA GLU A 111 8.39 10.72 -7.57
C GLU A 111 7.74 9.47 -6.94
N PHE A 112 6.76 8.86 -7.60
CA PHE A 112 6.17 7.60 -7.15
C PHE A 112 7.21 6.47 -7.16
N SER A 113 8.05 6.42 -8.20
CA SER A 113 9.14 5.43 -8.28
C SER A 113 10.16 5.62 -7.14
N ARG A 114 10.50 6.87 -6.81
CA ARG A 114 11.39 7.21 -5.69
C ARG A 114 10.81 6.79 -4.35
N LEU A 115 9.52 7.07 -4.13
CA LEU A 115 8.80 6.76 -2.90
C LEU A 115 8.65 5.25 -2.68
N LEU A 116 8.40 4.48 -3.74
CA LEU A 116 8.27 3.02 -3.66
C LEU A 116 9.62 2.28 -3.71
N GLY A 117 10.70 2.97 -4.12
CA GLY A 117 12.03 2.37 -4.28
C GLY A 117 12.11 1.39 -5.46
N THR A 118 11.16 1.44 -6.40
CA THR A 118 11.08 0.56 -7.59
C THR A 118 10.53 1.34 -8.78
N PRO A 119 10.94 1.02 -10.03
CA PRO A 119 10.39 1.70 -11.20
C PRO A 119 8.89 1.48 -11.38
N VAL A 120 8.16 2.57 -11.66
CA VAL A 120 6.80 2.52 -12.19
C VAL A 120 6.86 2.23 -13.69
N THR A 121 6.18 1.18 -14.18
CA THR A 121 6.27 0.69 -15.56
C THR A 121 5.06 1.05 -16.41
N GLU A 122 3.84 0.72 -15.99
CA GLU A 122 2.60 1.07 -16.70
C GLU A 122 1.99 2.35 -16.14
N TRP A 123 2.35 3.49 -16.72
CA TRP A 123 1.85 4.80 -16.28
C TRP A 123 0.63 5.29 -17.07
N LEU A 124 0.62 5.13 -18.40
CA LEU A 124 -0.43 5.71 -19.26
C LEU A 124 -1.54 4.72 -19.63
N GLY A 125 -1.32 3.41 -19.39
CA GLY A 125 -2.23 2.33 -19.80
C GLY A 125 -3.54 2.28 -19.02
N HIS A 126 -3.63 2.91 -17.85
CA HIS A 126 -4.84 2.87 -17.01
C HIS A 126 -5.70 4.12 -17.19
N ASN A 127 -6.98 3.90 -17.53
CA ASN A 127 -7.84 4.97 -18.02
C ASN A 127 -8.17 6.06 -17.00
N ALA A 128 -8.18 5.70 -15.71
CA ALA A 128 -8.45 6.61 -14.61
C ALA A 128 -7.17 7.16 -13.95
N ASN A 129 -5.97 6.90 -14.49
CA ASN A 129 -4.75 7.40 -13.88
C ASN A 129 -4.67 8.94 -14.01
N GLY A 130 -4.57 9.65 -12.89
CA GLY A 130 -4.47 11.11 -12.81
C GLY A 130 -5.80 11.86 -12.85
N VAL A 131 -6.96 11.19 -12.82
CA VAL A 131 -8.26 11.87 -12.82
C VAL A 131 -8.61 12.39 -11.42
N PHE A 132 -9.34 13.50 -11.36
CA PHE A 132 -10.00 13.91 -10.12
C PHE A 132 -11.30 13.13 -9.95
N GLN A 133 -11.64 12.80 -8.71
CA GLN A 133 -12.92 12.21 -8.35
C GLN A 133 -13.60 13.03 -7.26
N GLN A 134 -14.90 13.25 -7.42
CA GLN A 134 -15.79 13.87 -6.45
C GLN A 134 -16.86 12.86 -6.04
N THR A 135 -16.99 12.58 -4.74
CA THR A 135 -18.09 11.74 -4.20
C THR A 135 -18.87 12.50 -3.12
N ALA A 136 -20.19 12.46 -3.20
CA ALA A 136 -21.11 13.11 -2.28
C ALA A 136 -21.51 12.17 -1.13
N HIS A 137 -22.19 12.72 -0.12
CA HIS A 137 -22.66 11.94 1.04
C HIS A 137 -23.60 10.78 0.74
N ASP A 138 -24.30 10.83 -0.40
CA ASP A 138 -25.32 9.88 -0.85
C ASP A 138 -24.79 8.92 -1.93
N ASP A 139 -23.53 9.07 -2.35
CA ASP A 139 -22.86 8.06 -3.17
C ASP A 139 -22.64 6.78 -2.34
N PRO A 140 -22.83 5.59 -2.93
CA PRO A 140 -22.56 4.34 -2.21
C PRO A 140 -21.06 4.14 -2.02
N LEU A 141 -20.69 3.58 -0.87
CA LEU A 141 -19.37 2.98 -0.69
C LEU A 141 -19.28 1.69 -1.50
N VAL A 142 -18.08 1.39 -1.99
CA VAL A 142 -17.81 0.13 -2.71
C VAL A 142 -16.58 -0.57 -2.13
N TRP A 143 -16.74 -1.85 -1.79
CA TRP A 143 -15.68 -2.73 -1.33
C TRP A 143 -15.17 -3.55 -2.50
N HIS A 144 -13.92 -3.29 -2.91
CA HIS A 144 -13.37 -3.88 -4.12
C HIS A 144 -11.83 -4.00 -4.04
N HIS A 145 -11.26 -4.64 -5.05
CA HIS A 145 -9.83 -4.60 -5.34
C HIS A 145 -9.65 -4.25 -6.82
N ASP A 146 -8.46 -3.76 -7.15
CA ASP A 146 -8.14 -3.26 -8.47
C ASP A 146 -7.29 -4.24 -9.29
N ALA A 147 -7.35 -4.07 -10.61
CA ALA A 147 -6.57 -4.88 -11.54
C ALA A 147 -5.09 -4.48 -11.61
N GLN A 148 -4.73 -3.28 -11.16
CA GLN A 148 -3.36 -2.76 -11.15
C GLN A 148 -2.52 -3.32 -10.01
N SER A 149 -1.21 -3.07 -10.05
CA SER A 149 -0.29 -3.36 -8.96
C SER A 149 -0.48 -2.36 -7.82
N TYR A 150 -0.57 -1.07 -8.14
CA TYR A 150 -0.74 0.00 -7.18
C TYR A 150 -1.83 0.99 -7.58
N ALA A 151 -2.49 1.53 -6.56
CA ALA A 151 -3.35 2.69 -6.66
C ALA A 151 -2.88 3.76 -5.68
N ALA A 152 -3.22 5.01 -5.96
CA ALA A 152 -2.93 6.12 -5.07
C ALA A 152 -4.02 7.19 -5.10
N ALA A 153 -4.08 7.99 -4.03
CA ALA A 153 -4.95 9.14 -3.92
C ALA A 153 -4.21 10.32 -3.27
N ILE A 154 -4.37 11.51 -3.85
CA ILE A 154 -4.08 12.78 -3.16
C ILE A 154 -5.40 13.37 -2.68
N TYR A 155 -5.49 13.71 -1.40
CA TYR A 155 -6.71 14.25 -0.79
C TYR A 155 -6.70 15.80 -0.79
N LEU A 156 -7.77 16.40 -1.31
CA LEU A 156 -7.81 17.84 -1.67
C LEU A 156 -8.92 18.61 -0.94
N ASN A 157 -9.40 18.11 0.20
CA ASN A 157 -10.32 18.81 1.09
C ASN A 157 -9.52 19.50 2.23
N PRO A 158 -9.51 20.85 2.36
CA PRO A 158 -8.69 21.57 3.34
C PRO A 158 -9.00 21.25 4.81
N ASN A 159 -10.27 20.98 5.13
CA ASN A 159 -10.72 20.60 6.46
C ASN A 159 -11.52 19.29 6.35
N PRO A 160 -10.87 18.16 6.06
CA PRO A 160 -11.57 16.92 5.81
C PRO A 160 -12.15 16.35 7.11
N PRO A 161 -13.31 15.67 7.04
CA PRO A 161 -13.78 14.88 8.17
C PRO A 161 -12.79 13.73 8.45
N ALA A 162 -12.73 13.25 9.70
CA ALA A 162 -11.82 12.16 10.09
C ALA A 162 -11.99 10.90 9.23
N GLY A 163 -13.23 10.63 8.78
CA GLY A 163 -13.58 9.51 7.90
C GLY A 163 -13.38 9.74 6.40
N ALA A 164 -12.73 10.82 5.96
CA ALA A 164 -12.52 11.10 4.52
C ALA A 164 -11.55 10.14 3.80
N GLY A 165 -10.99 9.18 4.53
CA GLY A 165 -9.84 8.38 4.15
C GLY A 165 -10.09 7.24 3.17
N THR A 166 -9.21 6.26 3.24
CA THR A 166 -9.33 4.94 2.60
C THR A 166 -9.22 3.87 3.68
N SER A 167 -10.10 2.88 3.59
CA SER A 167 -10.17 1.72 4.49
C SER A 167 -9.78 0.46 3.73
N PHE A 168 -9.16 -0.48 4.44
CA PHE A 168 -8.72 -1.77 3.90
C PHE A 168 -9.29 -2.92 4.72
N TRP A 169 -9.68 -3.98 4.03
CA TRP A 169 -10.60 -4.98 4.55
C TRP A 169 -10.06 -6.40 4.37
N ARG A 170 -10.66 -7.33 5.09
CA ARG A 170 -10.63 -8.76 4.76
C ARG A 170 -12.04 -9.33 4.79
N ASP A 171 -12.29 -10.35 3.99
CA ASP A 171 -13.56 -11.07 4.09
C ASP A 171 -13.60 -11.86 5.43
N ARG A 172 -14.77 -11.92 6.06
CA ARG A 172 -14.93 -12.55 7.39
C ARG A 172 -14.90 -14.08 7.37
N ILE A 173 -15.19 -14.71 6.24
CA ILE A 173 -15.41 -16.17 6.15
C ILE A 173 -14.09 -16.89 5.87
N HIS A 174 -13.35 -16.43 4.89
CA HIS A 174 -12.11 -17.02 4.39
C HIS A 174 -10.87 -16.20 4.74
N GLY A 175 -11.03 -14.95 5.21
CA GLY A 175 -9.93 -14.10 5.65
C GLY A 175 -9.08 -13.52 4.50
N CYS A 176 -9.59 -13.54 3.27
CA CYS A 176 -8.93 -12.98 2.10
C CYS A 176 -8.86 -11.47 2.18
N ARG A 177 -7.64 -10.95 2.06
CA ARG A 177 -7.36 -9.50 1.96
C ARG A 177 -7.26 -9.04 0.52
N ARG A 178 -7.23 -9.97 -0.43
CA ARG A 178 -7.13 -9.74 -1.88
C ARG A 178 -8.14 -10.64 -2.60
N ALA A 179 -8.15 -10.58 -3.93
CA ALA A 179 -8.81 -11.61 -4.74
C ALA A 179 -8.40 -13.03 -4.25
N PRO A 180 -9.32 -13.98 -4.06
CA PRO A 180 -8.95 -15.34 -3.64
C PRO A 180 -7.99 -16.06 -4.60
N THR A 181 -7.98 -15.65 -5.87
CA THR A 181 -7.07 -16.14 -6.91
C THR A 181 -5.68 -15.48 -6.86
N HIS A 182 -5.47 -14.47 -6.01
CA HIS A 182 -4.17 -13.85 -5.84
C HIS A 182 -3.18 -14.90 -5.29
N PRO A 183 -1.91 -14.95 -5.77
CA PRO A 183 -0.97 -16.01 -5.37
C PRO A 183 -0.81 -16.21 -3.86
N LEU A 184 -0.78 -15.11 -3.10
CA LEU A 184 -0.72 -15.15 -1.63
C LEU A 184 -1.97 -15.76 -0.99
N GLU A 185 -3.15 -15.48 -1.53
CA GLU A 185 -4.41 -16.02 -1.01
C GLU A 185 -4.57 -17.49 -1.41
N ALA A 186 -4.30 -17.82 -2.68
CA ALA A 186 -4.36 -19.19 -3.18
C ALA A 186 -3.39 -20.12 -2.41
N ALA A 187 -2.17 -19.65 -2.15
CA ALA A 187 -1.20 -20.41 -1.35
C ALA A 187 -1.67 -20.62 0.10
N ARG A 188 -2.31 -19.63 0.72
CA ARG A 188 -2.85 -19.71 2.08
C ARG A 188 -4.07 -20.63 2.17
N LEU A 189 -4.96 -20.56 1.18
CA LEU A 189 -6.18 -21.39 1.10
C LEU A 189 -5.86 -22.86 0.81
N GLY A 190 -4.76 -23.13 0.09
CA GLY A 190 -4.15 -24.45 0.02
C GLY A 190 -4.81 -25.45 -0.94
N SER A 191 -5.97 -25.13 -1.53
CA SER A 191 -6.60 -25.96 -2.57
C SER A 191 -7.47 -25.14 -3.54
N SER A 192 -7.69 -25.68 -4.73
CA SER A 192 -8.56 -25.06 -5.74
C SER A 192 -10.02 -24.97 -5.27
N GLU A 193 -10.50 -25.96 -4.51
CA GLU A 193 -11.85 -25.98 -3.95
C GLU A 193 -12.02 -24.88 -2.89
N ALA A 194 -11.01 -24.66 -2.04
CA ALA A 194 -11.01 -23.58 -1.06
C ALA A 194 -10.96 -22.20 -1.73
N VAL A 195 -10.19 -22.06 -2.82
CA VAL A 195 -10.18 -20.85 -3.65
C VAL A 195 -11.55 -20.58 -4.25
N GLU A 196 -12.23 -21.58 -4.81
CA GLU A 196 -13.56 -21.38 -5.41
C GLU A 196 -14.63 -21.08 -4.36
N ALA A 197 -14.58 -21.71 -3.19
CA ALA A 197 -15.45 -21.36 -2.06
C ALA A 197 -15.24 -19.90 -1.61
N ALA A 198 -13.98 -19.44 -1.53
CA ALA A 198 -13.69 -18.05 -1.20
C ALA A 198 -14.14 -17.08 -2.29
N ARG A 199 -14.05 -17.48 -3.57
CA ARG A 199 -14.52 -16.67 -4.71
C ARG A 199 -16.02 -16.43 -4.66
N SER A 200 -16.83 -17.44 -4.32
CA SER A 200 -18.28 -17.28 -4.25
C SER A 200 -18.71 -16.33 -3.14
N VAL A 201 -17.98 -16.29 -2.02
CA VAL A 201 -18.19 -15.30 -0.95
C VAL A 201 -17.71 -13.93 -1.38
N VAL A 202 -16.44 -13.78 -1.75
CA VAL A 202 -15.83 -12.47 -2.03
C VAL A 202 -16.52 -11.73 -3.17
N TYR A 203 -16.94 -12.46 -4.21
CA TYR A 203 -17.60 -11.88 -5.39
C TYR A 203 -19.12 -12.01 -5.38
N ASP A 204 -19.74 -12.30 -4.23
CA ASP A 204 -21.18 -12.13 -4.09
C ASP A 204 -21.52 -10.66 -4.40
N PRO A 205 -22.42 -10.36 -5.36
CA PRO A 205 -22.78 -8.99 -5.71
C PRO A 205 -23.26 -8.15 -4.52
N TYR A 206 -23.82 -8.78 -3.48
CA TYR A 206 -24.19 -8.11 -2.23
C TYR A 206 -22.98 -7.42 -1.59
N ASN A 207 -21.81 -8.07 -1.60
CA ASN A 207 -20.61 -7.59 -0.91
C ASN A 207 -19.97 -6.36 -1.56
N LEU A 208 -20.38 -5.98 -2.77
CA LEU A 208 -19.86 -4.79 -3.43
C LEU A 208 -20.28 -3.52 -2.69
N GLU A 209 -21.50 -3.45 -2.15
CA GLU A 209 -22.09 -2.23 -1.56
C GLU A 209 -22.53 -2.43 -0.10
N HIS A 210 -22.24 -3.59 0.50
CA HIS A 210 -22.61 -3.91 1.88
C HIS A 210 -21.40 -4.38 2.70
N GLU A 211 -21.20 -3.74 3.86
CA GLU A 211 -20.05 -3.99 4.74
C GLU A 211 -20.15 -5.32 5.53
N ASP A 212 -21.32 -5.95 5.62
CA ASP A 212 -21.60 -7.03 6.59
C ASP A 212 -20.55 -8.16 6.58
N ASN A 213 -20.07 -8.52 5.39
CA ASN A 213 -19.13 -9.61 5.17
C ASN A 213 -17.65 -9.17 5.21
N TRP A 214 -17.39 -7.90 5.48
CA TRP A 214 -16.05 -7.30 5.55
C TRP A 214 -15.66 -6.97 6.98
N GLU A 215 -14.40 -7.24 7.31
CA GLU A 215 -13.76 -6.82 8.56
C GLU A 215 -12.71 -5.77 8.26
N LEU A 216 -12.84 -4.59 8.89
CA LEU A 216 -11.86 -3.51 8.79
C LEU A 216 -10.53 -3.96 9.41
N ILE A 217 -9.46 -3.89 8.63
CA ILE A 217 -8.10 -4.25 9.07
C ILE A 217 -7.28 -3.02 9.39
N GLU A 218 -7.35 -2.02 8.52
CA GLU A 218 -6.61 -0.78 8.66
C GLU A 218 -7.33 0.34 7.92
N SER A 219 -7.09 1.58 8.34
CA SER A 219 -7.60 2.76 7.66
C SER A 219 -6.58 3.88 7.74
N ILE A 220 -6.62 4.77 6.75
CA ILE A 220 -5.76 5.94 6.68
C ILE A 220 -6.60 7.18 6.42
N SER A 221 -6.43 8.21 7.27
CA SER A 221 -7.20 9.44 7.16
C SER A 221 -6.85 10.23 5.91
N GLY A 222 -7.87 10.78 5.26
CA GLY A 222 -7.75 11.60 4.06
C GLY A 222 -7.44 13.06 4.38
N GLN A 223 -6.30 13.32 5.02
CA GLN A 223 -5.87 14.68 5.38
C GLN A 223 -5.58 15.53 4.14
N TYR A 224 -5.78 16.85 4.23
CA TYR A 224 -5.46 17.73 3.12
C TYR A 224 -3.99 17.61 2.72
N ASN A 225 -3.72 17.57 1.41
CA ASN A 225 -2.39 17.44 0.84
C ASN A 225 -1.63 16.15 1.23
N ARG A 226 -2.36 15.12 1.69
CA ARG A 226 -1.79 13.79 1.86
C ARG A 226 -1.85 13.02 0.55
N LEU A 227 -0.73 12.42 0.17
CA LEU A 227 -0.67 11.32 -0.78
C LEU A 227 -0.73 9.99 -0.01
N VAL A 228 -1.58 9.08 -0.46
CA VAL A 228 -1.57 7.68 -0.04
C VAL A 228 -1.36 6.80 -1.27
N ILE A 229 -0.40 5.89 -1.22
CA ILE A 229 -0.14 4.85 -2.23
C ILE A 229 -0.38 3.49 -1.58
N TRP A 230 -1.08 2.57 -2.24
CA TRP A 230 -1.36 1.23 -1.72
C TRP A 230 -1.31 0.13 -2.79
N ASP A 231 -1.04 -1.10 -2.33
CA ASP A 231 -1.20 -2.32 -3.13
C ASP A 231 -2.67 -2.44 -3.56
N ALA A 232 -2.91 -2.24 -4.86
CA ALA A 232 -4.26 -2.16 -5.42
C ALA A 232 -5.02 -3.50 -5.31
N LYS A 233 -4.30 -4.61 -5.08
CA LYS A 233 -4.91 -5.93 -4.87
C LYS A 233 -5.59 -6.07 -3.52
N LEU A 234 -5.28 -5.20 -2.56
CA LEU A 234 -5.96 -5.21 -1.26
C LEU A 234 -7.43 -4.84 -1.44
N MET A 235 -8.31 -5.50 -0.69
CA MET A 235 -9.71 -5.11 -0.59
C MET A 235 -9.79 -3.76 0.11
N HIS A 236 -10.39 -2.78 -0.54
CA HIS A 236 -10.42 -1.40 -0.07
C HIS A 236 -11.72 -0.69 -0.44
N SER A 237 -11.98 0.42 0.25
CA SER A 237 -13.08 1.34 0.02
C SER A 237 -12.69 2.74 0.50
N ALA A 238 -13.46 3.77 0.11
CA ALA A 238 -13.42 5.00 0.88
C ALA A 238 -13.92 4.75 2.31
N THR A 239 -13.37 5.44 3.30
CA THR A 239 -13.75 5.21 4.70
C THR A 239 -15.19 5.65 5.00
N SER A 240 -15.59 6.84 4.56
CA SER A 240 -16.97 7.35 4.66
C SER A 240 -17.16 8.55 3.74
N TYR A 241 -18.41 8.78 3.31
CA TYR A 241 -18.84 10.02 2.68
C TYR A 241 -19.80 10.86 3.52
N GLU A 242 -20.25 10.36 4.67
CA GLU A 242 -21.37 10.90 5.47
C GLU A 242 -21.26 12.40 5.76
N HIS A 243 -20.04 12.90 5.95
CA HIS A 243 -19.78 14.28 6.34
C HIS A 243 -19.61 15.25 5.15
N PHE A 244 -19.72 14.78 3.90
CA PHE A 244 -19.67 15.62 2.69
C PHE A 244 -21.06 16.12 2.28
N ALA A 245 -21.77 16.71 3.25
CA ALA A 245 -23.05 17.40 3.07
C ALA A 245 -23.17 18.59 4.03
N GLY A 246 -22.08 19.37 4.18
CA GLY A 246 -22.04 20.44 5.17
C GLY A 246 -20.72 21.22 5.20
N GLU A 247 -20.23 21.49 6.41
CA GLU A 247 -19.09 22.38 6.69
C GLU A 247 -17.77 21.97 6.01
N HIS A 248 -17.60 20.67 5.73
CA HIS A 248 -16.39 20.11 5.10
C HIS A 248 -16.41 20.16 3.56
N GLY A 249 -17.45 20.75 2.98
CA GLY A 249 -17.75 20.73 1.55
C GLY A 249 -18.83 19.71 1.18
N THR A 250 -19.27 19.77 -0.07
CA THR A 250 -20.34 18.89 -0.59
C THR A 250 -19.82 17.60 -1.21
N HIS A 251 -18.49 17.49 -1.39
CA HIS A 251 -17.86 16.33 -2.01
C HIS A 251 -16.51 16.03 -1.38
N ARG A 252 -16.20 14.74 -1.24
CA ARG A 252 -14.83 14.26 -1.09
C ARG A 252 -14.12 14.46 -2.41
N LEU A 253 -13.05 15.23 -2.42
CA LEU A 253 -12.26 15.54 -3.61
C LEU A 253 -10.90 14.85 -3.49
N VAL A 254 -10.61 13.94 -4.42
CA VAL A 254 -9.32 13.28 -4.53
C VAL A 254 -8.79 13.33 -5.96
N GLN A 255 -7.48 13.23 -6.13
CA GLN A 255 -6.84 12.88 -7.39
C GLN A 255 -6.39 11.42 -7.33
N LEU A 256 -6.91 10.58 -8.22
CA LEU A 256 -6.64 9.15 -8.23
C LEU A 256 -5.50 8.79 -9.19
N PHE A 257 -4.72 7.78 -8.84
CA PHE A 257 -3.68 7.22 -9.70
C PHE A 257 -3.74 5.70 -9.69
N PHE A 258 -3.40 5.10 -10.83
CA PHE A 258 -3.41 3.65 -11.04
C PHE A 258 -2.22 3.32 -11.92
N PHE A 259 -1.36 2.41 -11.47
CA PHE A 259 -0.09 2.11 -12.16
C PHE A 259 0.47 0.74 -11.77
N ASP A 260 1.37 0.23 -12.61
CA ASP A 260 2.15 -0.97 -12.31
C ASP A 260 3.61 -0.65 -11.96
N ILE A 261 4.22 -1.58 -11.23
CA ILE A 261 5.64 -1.56 -10.89
C ILE A 261 6.32 -2.82 -11.41
N ASP A 262 7.64 -2.80 -11.52
CA ASP A 262 8.42 -4.03 -11.69
C ASP A 262 8.40 -4.85 -10.39
N VAL A 263 7.92 -6.09 -10.48
CA VAL A 263 7.90 -7.09 -9.40
C VAL A 263 8.53 -8.41 -9.84
#